data_AF-A0AA87CP12-F1
#
_entry.id   AF-A0AA87CP12-F1
#
_cell.length_a   1.000
_cell.length_b   1.000
_cell.length_c   1.000
_cell.angle_alpha   90.00
_cell.angle_beta   90.00
_cell.angle_gamma   90.00
#
_symmetry.space_group_name_H-M   'P 1'
#
loop_
_entity.id
_entity.type
_entity.pdbx_description
1 polymer ?
#
loop_
_entity_poly.entity_id
_entity_poly.type
_entity_poly.pdbx_seq_one_letter_code
_entity_poly.pdbx_strand_id
1 'polypeptide(L)'
;MKNICVFLFPISFLLTGCDNAIQQVKDMSPSGFSQYTYQQLLDYRGVCQSTAWSTENTVHQHVIYTCELKKGKSYFNYSEEARQALYTKAYEQETQFLQQQAQSIRDNANDRLNQLSTDVKQLEKLQQYSGNLFAIKSLSPIEQAVLQDAFSSYYQQNKNRPEIQKVISTLPNRHIPPNSTIHNLTIINFDHYQHYQELYLYFHHPEVKTRIQEMLDMAKSRMSSHCISAELDKQKAIYKDTVRNDKAFLETKKAQYLQREKEDCKRSSERYIRFDPNHLKTCESRISFPEYQYVDSESANRYQQDIETLRNNATIHCEKPIREEWQALDNTLTTMSDAMLSIKNSVVQQEITELTQKMQEYQEKLNSLAPEEQNKIIDTQAKLAAENTVKHYLQQYPDKGIEKIVWEYNKGTNSYFLKEKQLIEETKDGEVISIQSLDMSQLIAGSLRNIDNVDDYMAMDDPFRLPPISAQ
;
A
#
# COMPACT_ATOMS: atom_id res chain seq x y z
N MET A 1 94.63 28.82 -81.88
CA MET A 1 93.27 28.25 -81.70
C MET A 1 93.08 27.97 -80.22
N LYS A 2 92.01 28.55 -79.63
CA LYS A 2 91.23 28.12 -78.44
C LYS A 2 92.02 27.72 -77.16
N ASN A 3 92.01 28.58 -76.14
CA ASN A 3 91.14 28.56 -74.93
C ASN A 3 91.74 27.68 -73.80
N ILE A 4 92.24 28.25 -72.70
CA ILE A 4 91.52 28.82 -71.52
C ILE A 4 91.20 27.74 -70.47
N CYS A 5 91.82 27.91 -69.28
CA CYS A 5 91.32 27.63 -67.91
C CYS A 5 91.04 26.15 -67.50
N VAL A 6 91.02 25.70 -66.24
CA VAL A 6 91.27 26.24 -64.88
C VAL A 6 91.21 25.03 -63.91
N PHE A 7 91.87 25.19 -62.77
CA PHE A 7 91.69 24.46 -61.50
C PHE A 7 90.27 23.94 -61.18
N LEU A 8 90.19 22.81 -60.46
CA LEU A 8 89.46 22.62 -59.17
C LEU A 8 89.13 21.13 -58.89
N PHE A 9 89.68 20.57 -57.79
CA PHE A 9 88.91 19.71 -56.88
C PHE A 9 87.67 20.50 -56.40
N PRO A 10 86.50 19.93 -55.99
CA PRO A 10 86.34 18.68 -55.21
C PRO A 10 85.00 17.90 -55.38
N ILE A 11 84.81 16.84 -54.56
CA ILE A 11 83.56 16.40 -53.86
C ILE A 11 82.21 16.46 -54.63
N SER A 12 81.55 15.30 -54.85
CA SER A 12 80.18 14.98 -54.35
C SER A 12 79.41 13.95 -55.18
N PHE A 13 78.96 12.88 -54.51
CA PHE A 13 77.60 12.29 -54.44
C PHE A 13 77.80 10.97 -53.66
N LEU A 14 77.91 10.93 -52.33
CA LEU A 14 76.89 11.31 -51.32
C LEU A 14 75.51 10.84 -51.74
N LEU A 15 75.16 9.61 -51.36
CA LEU A 15 73.80 9.14 -51.03
C LEU A 15 73.89 7.67 -50.57
N THR A 16 74.19 7.47 -49.29
CA THR A 16 73.68 6.39 -48.40
C THR A 16 74.32 6.65 -47.02
N GLY A 17 73.80 7.64 -46.31
CA GLY A 17 73.97 7.67 -44.86
C GLY A 17 73.18 6.50 -44.29
N CYS A 18 73.80 5.32 -44.19
CA CYS A 18 73.30 4.30 -43.27
C CYS A 18 73.42 4.89 -41.87
N ASP A 19 72.30 5.04 -41.17
CA ASP A 19 72.25 5.47 -39.77
C ASP A 19 73.11 4.53 -38.92
N ASN A 20 74.37 4.92 -38.67
CA ASN A 20 75.34 4.14 -37.90
C ASN A 20 74.78 3.80 -36.49
N ALA A 21 73.89 4.65 -35.96
CA ALA A 21 73.14 4.43 -34.73
C ALA A 21 72.21 3.21 -34.77
N ILE A 22 71.42 3.05 -35.83
CA ILE A 22 70.49 1.92 -35.98
C ILE A 22 71.28 0.62 -36.09
N GLN A 23 72.35 0.62 -36.90
CA GLN A 23 73.18 -0.58 -37.07
C GLN A 23 73.88 -0.99 -35.76
N GLN A 24 74.37 -0.02 -34.99
CA GLN A 24 74.95 -0.30 -33.67
C GLN A 24 73.96 -1.00 -32.74
N VAL A 25 72.70 -0.57 -32.70
CA VAL A 25 71.67 -1.24 -31.88
C VAL A 25 71.30 -2.60 -32.44
N LYS A 26 71.18 -2.74 -33.77
CA LYS A 26 70.91 -4.01 -34.45
C LYS A 26 71.95 -5.08 -34.13
N ASP A 27 73.22 -4.71 -34.02
CA ASP A 27 74.33 -5.62 -33.72
C ASP A 27 74.46 -5.96 -32.23
N MET A 28 73.77 -5.26 -31.33
CA MET A 28 73.75 -5.58 -29.90
C MET A 28 72.94 -6.85 -29.60
N SER A 29 73.27 -7.52 -28.49
CA SER A 29 72.51 -8.67 -28.00
C SER A 29 71.61 -8.30 -26.81
N PRO A 30 70.44 -8.93 -26.68
CA PRO A 30 69.63 -8.81 -25.46
C PRO A 30 70.36 -9.41 -24.25
N SER A 31 70.12 -8.83 -23.08
CA SER A 31 70.65 -9.38 -21.82
C SER A 31 70.14 -10.81 -21.60
N GLY A 32 71.04 -11.74 -21.31
CA GLY A 32 70.72 -13.16 -21.17
C GLY A 32 70.67 -13.97 -22.48
N PHE A 33 70.77 -13.33 -23.64
CA PHE A 33 70.68 -13.96 -24.96
C PHE A 33 71.82 -13.52 -25.90
N SER A 34 73.07 -13.63 -25.44
CA SER A 34 74.26 -13.18 -26.19
C SER A 34 74.52 -13.90 -27.52
N GLN A 35 73.78 -14.98 -27.80
CA GLN A 35 73.92 -15.79 -29.01
C GLN A 35 73.18 -15.20 -30.22
N TYR A 36 72.33 -14.19 -29.98
CA TYR A 36 71.51 -13.56 -31.00
C TYR A 36 71.68 -12.03 -30.94
N THR A 37 71.60 -11.38 -32.10
CA THR A 37 71.54 -9.92 -32.18
C THR A 37 70.10 -9.44 -32.22
N TYR A 38 69.84 -8.18 -31.85
CA TYR A 38 68.51 -7.57 -32.04
C TYR A 38 68.07 -7.62 -33.49
N GLN A 39 69.01 -7.49 -34.45
CA GLN A 39 68.71 -7.65 -35.86
C GLN A 39 68.08 -9.02 -36.16
N GLN A 40 68.71 -10.09 -35.69
CA GLN A 40 68.24 -11.46 -35.94
C GLN A 40 66.89 -11.73 -35.28
N LEU A 41 66.61 -11.08 -34.15
CA LEU A 41 65.39 -11.28 -33.38
C LEU A 41 64.22 -10.40 -33.86
N LEU A 42 64.49 -9.23 -34.44
CA LEU A 42 63.49 -8.20 -34.70
C LEU A 42 63.21 -7.94 -36.19
N ASP A 43 64.19 -8.07 -37.09
CA ASP A 43 64.01 -7.68 -38.50
C ASP A 43 63.07 -8.61 -39.28
N TYR A 44 62.88 -9.86 -38.83
CA TYR A 44 62.13 -10.89 -39.56
C TYR A 44 61.12 -11.62 -38.67
N ARG A 45 60.21 -10.87 -38.05
CA ARG A 45 59.20 -11.43 -37.16
C ARG A 45 57.90 -11.73 -37.92
N GLY A 46 57.53 -13.01 -37.97
CA GLY A 46 56.32 -13.48 -38.66
C GLY A 46 55.02 -12.86 -38.14
N VAL A 47 54.96 -12.51 -36.85
CA VAL A 47 53.81 -11.81 -36.21
C VAL A 47 53.65 -10.36 -36.64
N CYS A 48 54.70 -9.72 -37.19
CA CYS A 48 54.66 -8.32 -37.60
C CYS A 48 54.12 -8.21 -39.02
N GLN A 49 53.14 -7.33 -39.23
CA GLN A 49 52.68 -6.87 -40.53
C GLN A 49 53.72 -5.96 -41.18
N SER A 50 54.35 -5.11 -40.37
CA SER A 50 55.47 -4.27 -40.78
C SER A 50 56.41 -4.02 -39.61
N THR A 51 57.69 -3.80 -39.93
CA THR A 51 58.72 -3.41 -38.97
C THR A 51 59.43 -2.17 -39.46
N ALA A 52 59.64 -1.20 -38.58
CA ALA A 52 60.40 0.00 -38.90
C ALA A 52 61.40 0.33 -37.80
N TRP A 53 62.56 0.81 -38.24
CA TRP A 53 63.60 1.37 -37.39
C TRP A 53 63.74 2.84 -37.70
N SER A 54 63.83 3.68 -36.68
CA SER A 54 64.02 5.12 -36.83
C SER A 54 64.95 5.67 -35.74
N THR A 55 65.45 6.88 -35.96
CA THR A 55 66.13 7.66 -34.94
C THR A 55 65.37 8.96 -34.68
N GLU A 56 65.20 9.33 -33.41
CA GLU A 56 64.66 10.65 -33.05
C GLU A 56 65.78 11.63 -32.69
N ASN A 57 65.57 12.90 -33.08
CA ASN A 57 66.48 14.05 -32.98
C ASN A 57 67.76 14.01 -33.84
N THR A 58 68.21 15.20 -34.25
CA THR A 58 69.43 15.45 -35.07
C THR A 58 70.74 14.98 -34.45
N VAL A 59 70.71 14.41 -33.24
CA VAL A 59 71.87 13.92 -32.48
C VAL A 59 71.81 12.39 -32.29
N HIS A 60 70.86 11.69 -32.92
CA HIS A 60 70.69 10.22 -32.87
C HIS A 60 70.70 9.63 -31.45
N GLN A 61 70.11 10.36 -30.49
CA GLN A 61 70.12 9.97 -29.07
C GLN A 61 69.22 8.76 -28.79
N HIS A 62 68.17 8.57 -29.61
CA HIS A 62 67.27 7.44 -29.49
C HIS A 62 67.22 6.65 -30.79
N VAL A 63 67.25 5.32 -30.66
CA VAL A 63 66.90 4.38 -31.71
C VAL A 63 65.57 3.75 -31.33
N ILE A 64 64.62 3.74 -32.25
CA ILE A 64 63.27 3.24 -32.02
C ILE A 64 63.00 2.11 -33.00
N TYR A 65 62.59 0.96 -32.47
CA TYR A 65 62.00 -0.13 -33.23
C TYR A 65 60.48 -0.09 -33.05
N THR A 66 59.77 -0.28 -34.15
CA THR A 66 58.33 -0.47 -34.15
C THR A 66 57.98 -1.72 -34.94
N CYS A 67 57.08 -2.53 -34.39
CA CYS A 67 56.42 -3.63 -35.08
C CYS A 67 54.91 -3.45 -34.99
N GLU A 68 54.28 -3.27 -36.14
CA GLU A 68 52.82 -3.36 -36.23
C GLU A 68 52.44 -4.84 -36.30
N LEU A 69 51.69 -5.33 -35.31
CA LEU A 69 51.26 -6.71 -35.25
C LEU A 69 50.21 -7.00 -36.34
N LYS A 70 50.23 -8.21 -36.89
CA LYS A 70 49.16 -8.71 -37.78
C LYS A 70 47.84 -8.82 -37.02
N LYS A 71 46.72 -8.77 -37.74
CA LYS A 71 45.40 -9.03 -37.15
C LYS A 71 45.30 -10.51 -36.74
N GLY A 72 45.16 -10.78 -35.43
CA GLY A 72 44.85 -12.10 -34.90
C GLY A 72 43.38 -12.47 -35.15
N LYS A 73 43.02 -13.75 -35.01
CA LYS A 73 41.61 -14.19 -35.07
C LYS A 73 40.85 -13.86 -33.79
N SER A 74 41.56 -13.71 -32.67
CA SER A 74 40.94 -13.61 -31.34
C SER A 74 41.38 -12.35 -30.60
N TYR A 75 42.68 -12.02 -30.64
CA TYR A 75 43.26 -10.95 -29.82
C TYR A 75 42.97 -9.54 -30.34
N PHE A 76 42.98 -9.35 -31.67
CA PHE A 76 42.63 -8.09 -32.34
C PHE A 76 41.36 -8.25 -33.20
N ASN A 77 40.29 -8.79 -32.63
CA ASN A 77 39.08 -9.19 -33.35
C ASN A 77 37.94 -8.16 -33.29
N TYR A 78 38.26 -6.88 -33.40
CA TYR A 78 37.24 -5.85 -33.59
C TYR A 78 36.40 -6.14 -34.84
N SER A 79 35.07 -6.14 -34.67
CA SER A 79 34.09 -6.30 -35.75
C SER A 79 33.08 -5.15 -35.73
N GLU A 80 33.05 -4.40 -36.83
CA GLU A 80 32.08 -3.32 -37.05
C GLU A 80 30.64 -3.86 -37.03
N GLU A 81 30.45 -5.05 -37.60
CA GLU A 81 29.16 -5.76 -37.62
C GLU A 81 28.72 -6.12 -36.20
N ALA A 82 29.63 -6.60 -35.36
CA ALA A 82 29.35 -6.91 -33.96
C ALA A 82 29.05 -5.64 -33.15
N ARG A 83 29.79 -4.55 -33.37
CA ARG A 83 29.53 -3.24 -32.74
C ARG A 83 28.14 -2.74 -33.09
N GLN A 84 27.78 -2.75 -34.37
CA GLN A 84 26.48 -2.27 -34.84
C GLN A 84 25.34 -3.17 -34.33
N ALA A 85 25.51 -4.49 -34.35
CA ALA A 85 24.53 -5.43 -33.80
C ALA A 85 24.32 -5.21 -32.29
N LEU A 86 25.40 -4.96 -31.53
CA LEU A 86 25.32 -4.65 -30.11
C LEU A 86 24.57 -3.34 -29.86
N TYR A 87 24.88 -2.29 -30.64
CA TYR A 87 24.19 -1.01 -30.56
C TYR A 87 22.69 -1.18 -30.81
N THR A 88 22.32 -1.78 -31.95
CA THR A 88 20.91 -1.98 -32.34
C THR A 88 20.16 -2.79 -31.28
N LYS A 89 20.76 -3.89 -30.80
CA LYS A 89 20.15 -4.71 -29.76
C LYS A 89 19.94 -3.94 -28.46
N ALA A 90 20.95 -3.22 -27.98
CA ALA A 90 20.85 -2.43 -26.75
C ALA A 90 19.81 -1.31 -26.88
N TYR A 91 19.80 -0.61 -28.01
CA TYR A 91 18.83 0.43 -28.32
C TYR A 91 17.39 -0.12 -28.34
N GLU A 92 17.15 -1.23 -29.04
CA GLU A 92 15.83 -1.86 -29.12
C GLU A 92 15.34 -2.35 -27.76
N GLN A 93 16.22 -3.00 -26.98
CA GLN A 93 15.89 -3.47 -25.64
C GLN A 93 15.53 -2.33 -24.69
N GLU A 94 16.34 -1.27 -24.68
CA GLU A 94 16.10 -0.10 -23.83
C GLU A 94 14.83 0.66 -24.26
N THR A 95 14.62 0.79 -25.57
CA THR A 95 13.40 1.42 -26.11
C THR A 95 12.15 0.66 -25.68
N GLN A 96 12.13 -0.67 -25.80
CA GLN A 96 11.00 -1.50 -25.36
C GLN A 96 10.75 -1.37 -23.86
N PHE A 97 11.81 -1.44 -23.05
CA PHE A 97 11.73 -1.29 -21.60
C PHE A 97 11.13 0.06 -21.19
N LEU A 98 11.67 1.16 -21.72
CA LEU A 98 11.21 2.51 -21.40
C LEU A 98 9.79 2.79 -21.92
N GLN A 99 9.41 2.24 -23.08
CA GLN A 99 8.03 2.32 -23.60
C GLN A 99 7.04 1.59 -22.68
N GLN A 100 7.39 0.39 -22.19
CA GLN A 100 6.54 -0.35 -21.25
C GLN A 100 6.40 0.41 -19.92
N GLN A 101 7.50 0.97 -19.40
CA GLN A 101 7.48 1.78 -18.19
C GLN A 101 6.60 3.03 -18.35
N ALA A 102 6.75 3.74 -19.48
CA ALA A 102 5.94 4.89 -19.84
C ALA A 102 4.44 4.57 -19.89
N GLN A 103 4.08 3.46 -20.53
CA GLN A 103 2.70 3.01 -20.64
C GLN A 103 2.12 2.67 -19.26
N SER A 104 2.88 1.95 -18.42
CA SER A 104 2.45 1.61 -17.05
C SER A 104 2.20 2.85 -16.19
N ILE A 105 3.03 3.89 -16.32
CA ILE A 105 2.81 5.17 -15.61
C ILE A 105 1.53 5.86 -16.09
N ARG A 106 1.26 5.87 -17.41
CA ARG A 106 0.02 6.43 -17.97
C ARG A 106 -1.22 5.66 -17.49
N ASP A 107 -1.17 4.33 -17.52
CA ASP A 107 -2.28 3.49 -17.11
C ASP A 107 -2.62 3.72 -15.63
N ASN A 108 -1.61 3.76 -14.75
CA ASN A 108 -1.80 4.08 -13.34
C ASN A 108 -2.40 5.48 -13.13
N ALA A 109 -1.92 6.49 -13.86
CA ALA A 109 -2.46 7.84 -13.79
C ALA A 109 -3.93 7.91 -14.26
N ASN A 110 -4.28 7.20 -15.34
CA ASN A 110 -5.65 7.08 -15.83
C ASN A 110 -6.56 6.38 -14.82
N ASP A 111 -6.11 5.26 -14.25
CA ASP A 111 -6.87 4.53 -13.22
C ASP A 111 -7.14 5.39 -12.00
N ARG A 112 -6.13 6.15 -11.54
CA ARG A 112 -6.28 7.11 -10.44
C ARG A 112 -7.28 8.21 -10.79
N LEU A 113 -7.23 8.77 -11.99
CA LEU A 113 -8.14 9.82 -12.43
C LEU A 113 -9.59 9.30 -12.52
N ASN A 114 -9.78 8.07 -13.01
CA ASN A 114 -11.09 7.41 -13.05
C ASN A 114 -11.65 7.16 -11.64
N GLN A 115 -10.81 6.73 -10.70
CA GLN A 115 -11.21 6.56 -9.29
C GLN A 115 -11.62 7.90 -8.68
N LEU A 116 -10.79 8.94 -8.81
CA LEU A 116 -11.09 10.27 -8.28
C LEU A 116 -12.39 10.85 -8.88
N SER A 117 -12.61 10.66 -10.18
CA SER A 117 -13.87 11.08 -10.84
C SER A 117 -15.09 10.33 -10.30
N THR A 118 -14.93 9.05 -9.98
CA THR A 118 -15.98 8.24 -9.35
C THR A 118 -16.30 8.72 -7.94
N ASP A 119 -15.25 8.99 -7.16
CA ASP A 119 -15.35 9.50 -5.79
C ASP A 119 -16.05 10.88 -5.77
N VAL A 120 -15.67 11.80 -6.67
CA VAL A 120 -16.35 13.11 -6.82
C VAL A 120 -17.83 12.94 -7.12
N LYS A 121 -18.21 12.05 -8.05
CA LYS A 121 -19.64 11.80 -8.37
C LYS A 121 -20.43 11.23 -7.17
N GLN A 122 -19.80 10.37 -6.37
CA GLN A 122 -20.41 9.85 -5.14
C GLN A 122 -20.62 10.97 -4.13
N LEU A 123 -19.64 11.86 -3.96
CA LEU A 123 -19.75 13.03 -3.10
C LEU A 123 -20.79 14.03 -3.58
N GLU A 124 -20.91 14.31 -4.88
CA GLU A 124 -21.95 15.17 -5.45
C GLU A 124 -23.35 14.60 -5.17
N LYS A 125 -23.52 13.27 -5.32
CA LYS A 125 -24.77 12.58 -4.96
C LYS A 125 -25.05 12.71 -3.46
N LEU A 126 -24.05 12.53 -2.61
CA LEU A 126 -24.18 12.72 -1.17
C LEU A 126 -24.52 14.17 -0.81
N GLN A 127 -23.97 15.16 -1.54
CA GLN A 127 -24.27 16.59 -1.36
C GLN A 127 -25.76 16.87 -1.59
N GLN A 128 -26.32 16.31 -2.65
CA GLN A 128 -27.73 16.47 -3.03
C GLN A 128 -28.69 15.72 -2.09
N TYR A 129 -28.21 14.75 -1.33
CA TYR A 129 -29.03 14.00 -0.38
C TYR A 129 -29.47 14.88 0.80
N SER A 130 -30.79 14.99 0.98
CA SER A 130 -31.49 15.79 2.00
C SER A 130 -32.30 14.95 3.00
N GLY A 131 -32.29 13.62 2.86
CA GLY A 131 -32.98 12.72 3.77
C GLY A 131 -32.23 12.50 5.08
N ASN A 132 -32.72 11.58 5.92
CA ASN A 132 -32.03 11.22 7.15
C ASN A 132 -30.69 10.54 6.80
N LEU A 133 -29.58 11.11 7.28
CA LEU A 133 -28.22 10.67 6.97
C LEU A 133 -27.94 9.27 7.52
N PHE A 134 -28.59 8.88 8.61
CA PHE A 134 -28.46 7.53 9.16
C PHE A 134 -29.27 6.48 8.37
N ALA A 135 -30.14 6.91 7.45
CA ALA A 135 -30.97 6.03 6.62
C ALA A 135 -30.25 5.51 5.36
N ILE A 136 -29.07 6.03 5.03
CA ILE A 136 -28.35 5.65 3.82
C ILE A 136 -27.84 4.21 3.99
N LYS A 137 -28.29 3.27 3.16
CA LYS A 137 -28.00 1.83 3.35
C LYS A 137 -26.68 1.35 2.77
N SER A 138 -26.21 2.01 1.71
CA SER A 138 -25.03 1.63 0.96
C SER A 138 -24.18 2.87 0.75
N LEU A 139 -23.14 3.02 1.57
CA LEU A 139 -22.14 4.07 1.44
C LEU A 139 -20.92 3.49 0.76
N SER A 140 -20.36 4.24 -0.19
CA SER A 140 -18.98 4.06 -0.61
C SER A 140 -18.02 4.45 0.53
N PRO A 141 -16.74 4.01 0.47
CA PRO A 141 -15.75 4.37 1.48
C PRO A 141 -15.60 5.89 1.67
N ILE A 142 -15.69 6.67 0.59
CA ILE A 142 -15.54 8.12 0.66
C ILE A 142 -16.77 8.82 1.25
N GLU A 143 -17.98 8.36 0.90
CA GLU A 143 -19.21 8.86 1.53
C GLU A 143 -19.23 8.53 3.04
N GLN A 144 -18.73 7.36 3.44
CA GLN A 144 -18.61 6.97 4.83
C GLN A 144 -17.64 7.85 5.62
N ALA A 145 -16.46 8.15 5.06
CA ALA A 145 -15.48 9.04 5.68
C ALA A 145 -16.06 10.44 5.93
N VAL A 146 -16.70 11.03 4.91
CA VAL A 146 -17.32 12.36 5.02
C VAL A 146 -18.42 12.39 6.08
N LEU A 147 -19.24 11.35 6.18
CA LEU A 147 -20.30 11.27 7.19
C LEU A 147 -19.75 11.05 8.60
N GLN A 148 -18.64 10.32 8.74
CA GLN A 148 -17.90 10.19 10.00
C GLN A 148 -17.33 11.53 10.47
N ASP A 149 -16.75 12.32 9.57
CA ASP A 149 -16.20 13.64 9.90
C ASP A 149 -17.29 14.64 10.25
N ALA A 150 -18.40 14.61 9.52
CA ALA A 150 -19.56 15.44 9.81
C ALA A 150 -20.18 15.09 11.18
N PHE A 151 -20.29 13.80 11.48
CA PHE A 151 -20.78 13.32 12.78
C PHE A 151 -19.82 13.72 13.91
N SER A 152 -18.52 13.49 13.75
CA SER A 152 -17.50 13.80 14.75
C SER A 152 -17.48 15.29 15.06
N SER A 153 -17.55 16.14 14.04
CA SER A 153 -17.62 17.59 14.17
C SER A 153 -18.89 18.02 14.91
N TYR A 154 -20.05 17.49 14.54
CA TYR A 154 -21.31 17.75 15.24
C TYR A 154 -21.24 17.31 16.71
N TYR A 155 -20.75 16.10 16.96
CA TYR A 155 -20.66 15.53 18.30
C TYR A 155 -19.75 16.37 19.20
N GLN A 156 -18.55 16.74 18.74
CA GLN A 156 -17.64 17.55 19.56
C GLN A 156 -18.24 18.92 19.94
N GLN A 157 -19.00 19.54 19.04
CA GLN A 157 -19.69 20.81 19.30
C GLN A 157 -20.86 20.68 20.28
N ASN A 158 -21.49 19.51 20.35
CA ASN A 158 -22.77 19.34 21.04
C ASN A 158 -22.74 18.29 22.17
N LYS A 159 -21.60 17.67 22.45
CA LYS A 159 -21.46 16.58 23.44
C LYS A 159 -21.99 16.91 24.83
N ASN A 160 -22.01 18.18 25.24
CA ASN A 160 -22.51 18.60 26.55
C ASN A 160 -24.02 18.83 26.60
N ARG A 161 -24.74 18.72 25.47
CA ARG A 161 -26.20 18.89 25.45
C ARG A 161 -26.88 17.72 26.17
N PRO A 162 -27.80 17.98 27.12
CA PRO A 162 -28.48 16.92 27.88
C PRO A 162 -29.19 15.89 27.01
N GLU A 163 -29.77 16.33 25.88
CA GLU A 163 -30.49 15.46 24.95
C GLU A 163 -29.57 14.44 24.25
N ILE A 164 -28.35 14.86 23.90
CA ILE A 164 -27.34 13.99 23.28
C ILE A 164 -26.78 13.00 24.32
N GLN A 165 -26.48 13.48 25.53
CA GLN A 165 -26.08 12.61 26.65
C GLN A 165 -27.17 11.61 27.03
N LYS A 166 -28.44 12.00 26.92
CA LYS A 166 -29.59 11.11 27.15
C LYS A 166 -29.64 10.03 26.09
N VAL A 167 -29.53 10.33 24.80
CA VAL A 167 -29.46 9.28 23.76
C VAL A 167 -28.34 8.29 24.03
N ILE A 168 -27.13 8.77 24.34
CA ILE A 168 -25.95 7.93 24.65
C ILE A 168 -26.22 7.01 25.85
N SER A 169 -26.88 7.52 26.88
CA SER A 169 -27.22 6.74 28.09
C SER A 169 -28.47 5.87 27.96
N THR A 170 -29.32 6.12 26.96
CA THR A 170 -30.53 5.33 26.65
C THR A 170 -30.23 4.17 25.70
N LEU A 171 -29.03 4.14 25.10
CA LEU A 171 -28.55 2.99 24.34
C LEU A 171 -28.55 1.74 25.24
N PRO A 172 -29.18 0.64 24.83
CA PRO A 172 -29.55 -0.44 25.75
C PRO A 172 -28.33 -1.25 26.18
N ASN A 173 -27.63 -0.76 27.20
CA ASN A 173 -26.57 -1.48 27.90
C ASN A 173 -27.12 -2.58 28.84
N ARG A 174 -28.44 -2.86 28.85
CA ARG A 174 -29.03 -3.80 29.82
C ARG A 174 -29.95 -4.89 29.29
N HIS A 175 -30.38 -4.88 28.03
CA HIS A 175 -31.35 -5.88 27.52
C HIS A 175 -30.96 -6.55 26.20
N ILE A 176 -29.76 -6.30 25.70
CA ILE A 176 -29.19 -7.03 24.57
C ILE A 176 -28.55 -8.32 25.13
N PRO A 177 -28.85 -9.51 24.58
CA PRO A 177 -28.21 -10.74 25.01
C PRO A 177 -26.69 -10.61 24.88
N PRO A 178 -25.91 -11.07 25.88
CA PRO A 178 -24.45 -10.90 25.92
C PRO A 178 -23.70 -11.51 24.73
N ASN A 179 -24.38 -12.31 23.89
CA ASN A 179 -23.83 -12.96 22.71
C ASN A 179 -24.41 -12.46 21.37
N SER A 180 -25.12 -11.33 21.35
CA SER A 180 -25.48 -10.72 20.07
C SER A 180 -24.29 -9.94 19.51
N THR A 181 -24.16 -9.91 18.17
CA THR A 181 -23.16 -9.13 17.45
C THR A 181 -23.12 -7.66 17.89
N ILE A 182 -24.24 -7.14 18.41
CA ILE A 182 -24.43 -5.78 18.92
C ILE A 182 -23.71 -5.57 20.25
N HIS A 183 -23.62 -6.58 21.13
CA HIS A 183 -22.94 -6.43 22.43
C HIS A 183 -21.44 -6.15 22.26
N ASN A 184 -20.81 -6.77 21.26
CA ASN A 184 -19.42 -6.51 20.89
C ASN A 184 -19.21 -5.17 20.18
N LEU A 185 -20.26 -4.54 19.62
CA LEU A 185 -20.22 -3.19 19.04
C LEU A 185 -20.33 -2.09 20.12
N THR A 186 -20.96 -2.37 21.27
CA THR A 186 -21.21 -1.39 22.35
C THR A 186 -19.99 -0.95 23.16
N ILE A 187 -18.81 -1.56 22.98
CA ILE A 187 -17.60 -1.24 23.78
C ILE A 187 -16.51 -0.50 22.96
N ILE A 188 -16.74 -0.22 21.67
CA ILE A 188 -15.71 0.36 20.80
C ILE A 188 -16.11 1.77 20.38
N ASN A 189 -15.57 2.77 21.10
CA ASN A 189 -15.57 4.22 20.80
C ASN A 189 -16.87 4.80 20.22
N PHE A 190 -17.56 5.61 21.03
CA PHE A 190 -18.72 6.44 20.67
C PHE A 190 -18.48 7.47 19.54
N ASP A 191 -17.32 7.45 18.90
CA ASP A 191 -16.88 8.38 17.84
C ASP A 191 -17.24 7.90 16.41
N HIS A 192 -17.93 6.76 16.25
CA HIS A 192 -18.18 6.18 14.93
C HIS A 192 -19.62 6.39 14.45
N TYR A 193 -19.81 7.23 13.42
CA TYR A 193 -21.07 7.41 12.67
C TYR A 193 -21.74 6.08 12.28
N GLN A 194 -20.93 5.05 11.97
CA GLN A 194 -21.40 3.72 11.62
C GLN A 194 -22.28 3.08 12.71
N HIS A 195 -22.01 3.34 14.00
CA HIS A 195 -22.85 2.81 15.09
C HIS A 195 -24.26 3.44 15.10
N TYR A 196 -24.35 4.76 14.90
CA TYR A 196 -25.63 5.46 14.82
C TYR A 196 -26.40 5.12 13.55
N GLN A 197 -25.69 4.90 12.44
CA GLN A 197 -26.26 4.39 11.20
C GLN A 197 -26.80 2.96 11.39
N GLU A 198 -26.03 2.05 11.99
CA GLU A 198 -26.47 0.69 12.29
C GLU A 198 -27.68 0.67 13.21
N LEU A 199 -27.71 1.51 14.25
CA LEU A 199 -28.87 1.67 15.13
C LEU A 199 -30.09 2.17 14.35
N TYR A 200 -29.95 3.25 13.59
CA TYR A 200 -31.05 3.80 12.81
C TYR A 200 -31.58 2.79 11.79
N LEU A 201 -30.69 2.16 11.02
CA LEU A 201 -31.05 1.12 10.06
C LEU A 201 -31.68 -0.09 10.75
N TYR A 202 -31.19 -0.50 11.91
CA TYR A 202 -31.79 -1.55 12.73
C TYR A 202 -33.22 -1.18 13.16
N PHE A 203 -33.45 0.04 13.67
CA PHE A 203 -34.79 0.49 14.07
C PHE A 203 -35.76 0.68 12.90
N HIS A 204 -35.25 0.98 11.70
CA HIS A 204 -36.05 1.29 10.52
C HIS A 204 -36.10 0.17 9.46
N HIS A 205 -35.37 -0.94 9.66
CA HIS A 205 -35.42 -2.09 8.75
C HIS A 205 -36.79 -2.77 8.86
N PRO A 206 -37.51 -3.08 7.77
CA PRO A 206 -38.89 -3.60 7.85
C PRO A 206 -39.04 -4.84 8.74
N GLU A 207 -38.11 -5.80 8.63
CA GLU A 207 -38.13 -7.04 9.41
C GLU A 207 -37.71 -6.84 10.88
N VAL A 208 -36.86 -5.85 11.15
CA VAL A 208 -36.41 -5.53 12.50
C VAL A 208 -37.39 -4.60 13.18
N LYS A 209 -38.04 -3.68 12.48
CA LYS A 209 -39.21 -2.93 12.95
C LYS A 209 -40.31 -3.89 13.38
N THR A 210 -40.58 -4.96 12.62
CA THR A 210 -41.52 -6.01 13.03
C THR A 210 -41.00 -6.79 14.24
N ARG A 211 -39.73 -7.22 14.27
CA ARG A 211 -39.16 -7.95 15.43
C ARG A 211 -38.99 -7.11 16.69
N ILE A 212 -38.66 -5.83 16.57
CA ILE A 212 -38.59 -4.85 17.67
C ILE A 212 -40.01 -4.55 18.09
N GLN A 213 -40.97 -4.39 17.18
CA GLN A 213 -42.38 -4.26 17.56
C GLN A 213 -42.87 -5.52 18.27
N GLU A 214 -42.49 -6.73 17.85
CA GLU A 214 -42.80 -7.99 18.51
C GLU A 214 -42.06 -8.15 19.86
N MET A 215 -40.79 -7.77 19.95
CA MET A 215 -39.99 -7.79 21.19
C MET A 215 -40.45 -6.71 22.15
N LEU A 216 -40.84 -5.54 21.65
CA LEU A 216 -41.49 -4.49 22.39
C LEU A 216 -42.85 -4.99 22.80
N ASP A 217 -43.66 -5.62 21.98
CA ASP A 217 -44.96 -6.17 22.36
C ASP A 217 -44.82 -7.33 23.35
N MET A 218 -43.73 -8.11 23.32
CA MET A 218 -43.39 -9.12 24.34
C MET A 218 -42.84 -8.51 25.63
N ALA A 219 -41.96 -7.51 25.56
CA ALA A 219 -41.39 -6.81 26.72
C ALA A 219 -42.45 -5.92 27.39
N LYS A 220 -43.28 -5.26 26.59
CA LYS A 220 -44.53 -4.59 26.94
C LYS A 220 -45.47 -5.62 27.53
N SER A 221 -45.75 -6.76 26.89
CA SER A 221 -46.58 -7.82 27.50
C SER A 221 -46.05 -8.27 28.87
N ARG A 222 -44.73 -8.41 29.07
CA ARG A 222 -44.15 -8.82 30.36
C ARG A 222 -44.08 -7.69 31.41
N MET A 223 -43.54 -6.52 31.07
CA MET A 223 -43.45 -5.36 31.96
C MET A 223 -44.82 -4.73 32.20
N SER A 224 -45.66 -4.61 31.17
CA SER A 224 -47.07 -4.27 31.31
C SER A 224 -47.80 -5.34 32.08
N SER A 225 -47.57 -6.66 31.93
CA SER A 225 -48.28 -7.62 32.80
C SER A 225 -47.99 -7.41 34.28
N HIS A 226 -46.74 -7.12 34.67
CA HIS A 226 -46.40 -6.85 36.07
C HIS A 226 -46.91 -5.49 36.54
N CYS A 227 -46.76 -4.44 35.72
CA CYS A 227 -47.27 -3.10 35.99
C CYS A 227 -48.81 -3.06 36.05
N ILE A 228 -49.48 -3.67 35.07
CA ILE A 228 -50.94 -3.85 35.00
C ILE A 228 -51.43 -4.68 36.18
N SER A 229 -50.76 -5.79 36.52
CA SER A 229 -51.17 -6.59 37.68
C SER A 229 -51.05 -5.80 38.97
N ALA A 230 -49.93 -5.09 39.17
CA ALA A 230 -49.73 -4.23 40.34
C ALA A 230 -50.78 -3.10 40.39
N GLU A 231 -51.10 -2.48 39.25
CA GLU A 231 -52.10 -1.43 39.18
C GLU A 231 -53.51 -1.97 39.44
N LEU A 232 -53.84 -3.14 38.88
CA LEU A 232 -55.10 -3.83 39.14
C LEU A 232 -55.24 -4.25 40.61
N ASP A 233 -54.16 -4.65 41.27
CA ASP A 233 -54.16 -5.00 42.69
C ASP A 233 -54.35 -3.77 43.59
N LYS A 234 -53.78 -2.61 43.22
CA LYS A 234 -54.10 -1.33 43.89
C LYS A 234 -55.59 -1.01 43.77
N GLN A 235 -56.17 -1.19 42.58
CA GLN A 235 -57.60 -0.96 42.37
C GLN A 235 -58.45 -1.92 43.21
N LYS A 236 -58.13 -3.22 43.27
CA LYS A 236 -58.83 -4.15 44.18
C LYS A 236 -58.81 -3.67 45.63
N ALA A 237 -57.67 -3.17 46.11
CA ALA A 237 -57.54 -2.63 47.47
C ALA A 237 -58.46 -1.41 47.68
N ILE A 238 -58.51 -0.49 46.71
CA ILE A 238 -59.38 0.69 46.75
C ILE A 238 -60.87 0.30 46.81
N TYR A 239 -61.31 -0.68 46.00
CA TYR A 239 -62.70 -1.16 46.04
C TYR A 239 -63.03 -1.82 47.38
N LYS A 240 -62.10 -2.61 47.93
CA LYS A 240 -62.25 -3.23 49.25
C LYS A 240 -62.41 -2.18 50.36
N ASP A 241 -61.58 -1.13 50.35
CA ASP A 241 -61.69 -0.03 51.30
C ASP A 241 -62.97 0.79 51.11
N THR A 242 -63.42 0.98 49.86
CA THR A 242 -64.67 1.69 49.55
C THR A 242 -65.87 0.96 50.14
N VAL A 243 -65.96 -0.36 49.93
CA VAL A 243 -67.05 -1.18 50.49
C VAL A 243 -66.97 -1.25 52.02
N ARG A 244 -65.75 -1.36 52.58
CA ARG A 244 -65.55 -1.35 54.04
C ARG A 244 -66.04 -0.05 54.70
N ASN A 245 -65.95 1.06 53.99
CA ASN A 245 -66.41 2.38 54.45
C ASN A 245 -67.89 2.66 54.11
N ASP A 246 -68.56 1.79 53.35
CA ASP A 246 -69.98 1.89 52.99
C ASP A 246 -70.86 1.39 54.14
N LYS A 247 -71.04 2.25 55.15
CA LYS A 247 -71.86 1.94 56.34
C LYS A 247 -73.29 1.55 56.00
N ALA A 248 -73.88 2.14 54.97
CA ALA A 248 -75.25 1.87 54.57
C ALA A 248 -75.40 0.44 54.03
N PHE A 249 -74.47 0.02 53.17
CA PHE A 249 -74.40 -1.36 52.69
C PHE A 249 -74.18 -2.34 53.84
N LEU A 250 -73.20 -2.09 54.71
CA LEU A 250 -72.85 -3.00 55.80
C LEU A 250 -73.98 -3.18 56.82
N GLU A 251 -74.63 -2.08 57.25
CA GLU A 251 -75.75 -2.18 58.18
C GLU A 251 -76.96 -2.89 57.55
N THR A 252 -77.20 -2.68 56.25
CA THR A 252 -78.27 -3.40 55.52
C THR A 252 -77.98 -4.90 55.48
N LYS A 253 -76.76 -5.32 55.14
CA LYS A 253 -76.38 -6.74 55.10
C LYS A 253 -76.37 -7.38 56.49
N LYS A 254 -75.92 -6.64 57.50
CA LYS A 254 -75.94 -7.07 58.89
C LYS A 254 -77.37 -7.30 59.39
N ALA A 255 -78.29 -6.39 59.11
CA ALA A 255 -79.71 -6.56 59.46
C ALA A 255 -80.32 -7.79 58.77
N GLN A 256 -80.09 -7.97 57.46
CA GLN A 256 -80.57 -9.13 56.71
C GLN A 256 -80.00 -10.45 57.24
N TYR A 257 -78.71 -10.48 57.58
CA TYR A 257 -78.04 -11.65 58.14
C TYR A 257 -78.60 -12.00 59.53
N LEU A 258 -78.66 -11.02 60.43
CA LEU A 258 -79.19 -11.23 61.78
C LEU A 258 -80.64 -11.70 61.77
N GLN A 259 -81.46 -11.22 60.83
CA GLN A 259 -82.82 -11.70 60.68
C GLN A 259 -82.84 -13.19 60.29
N ARG A 260 -82.09 -13.58 59.26
CA ARG A 260 -82.02 -14.96 58.78
C ARG A 260 -81.51 -15.92 59.85
N GLU A 261 -80.38 -15.60 60.50
CA GLU A 261 -79.80 -16.45 61.53
C GLU A 261 -80.70 -16.60 62.76
N LYS A 262 -81.45 -15.56 63.13
CA LYS A 262 -82.46 -15.66 64.20
C LYS A 262 -83.62 -16.58 63.81
N GLU A 263 -84.09 -16.51 62.57
CA GLU A 263 -85.12 -17.42 62.05
C GLU A 263 -84.64 -18.87 62.04
N ASP A 264 -83.39 -19.12 61.65
CA ASP A 264 -82.77 -20.45 61.67
C ASP A 264 -82.50 -20.96 63.09
N CYS A 265 -82.06 -20.10 64.02
CA CYS A 265 -81.97 -20.42 65.45
C CYS A 265 -83.35 -20.80 66.02
N LYS A 266 -84.43 -20.08 65.68
CA LYS A 266 -85.79 -20.42 66.10
C LYS A 266 -86.20 -21.79 65.57
N ARG A 267 -86.03 -22.04 64.27
CA ARG A 267 -86.40 -23.30 63.61
C ARG A 267 -85.61 -24.51 64.14
N SER A 268 -84.31 -24.35 64.37
CA SER A 268 -83.48 -25.40 64.94
C SER A 268 -83.83 -25.66 66.41
N SER A 269 -84.09 -24.61 67.19
CA SER A 269 -84.43 -24.70 68.61
C SER A 269 -85.79 -25.35 68.88
N GLU A 270 -86.76 -25.25 67.97
CA GLU A 270 -88.07 -25.94 68.10
C GLU A 270 -87.93 -27.44 68.41
N ARG A 271 -86.84 -28.09 67.94
CA ARG A 271 -86.56 -29.50 68.20
C ARG A 271 -85.84 -29.77 69.52
N TYR A 272 -85.16 -28.78 70.11
CA TYR A 272 -84.27 -28.93 71.27
C TYR A 272 -84.74 -28.22 72.53
N ILE A 273 -85.71 -27.30 72.45
CA ILE A 273 -86.24 -26.52 73.58
C ILE A 273 -86.84 -27.40 74.69
N ARG A 274 -87.30 -28.62 74.37
CA ARG A 274 -87.77 -29.59 75.39
C ARG A 274 -86.63 -30.14 76.28
N PHE A 275 -85.40 -30.10 75.81
CA PHE A 275 -84.22 -30.66 76.49
C PHE A 275 -83.30 -29.58 77.07
N ASP A 276 -83.27 -28.39 76.45
CA ASP A 276 -82.58 -27.21 76.96
C ASP A 276 -83.46 -25.96 76.72
N PRO A 277 -84.15 -25.45 77.76
CA PRO A 277 -85.00 -24.27 77.65
C PRO A 277 -84.24 -22.99 77.24
N ASN A 278 -82.92 -22.96 77.43
CA ASN A 278 -82.08 -21.80 77.10
C ASN A 278 -81.46 -21.89 75.70
N HIS A 279 -81.68 -22.98 74.97
CA HIS A 279 -81.02 -23.27 73.70
C HIS A 279 -81.16 -22.14 72.66
N LEU A 280 -82.37 -21.58 72.52
CA LEU A 280 -82.62 -20.48 71.60
C LEU A 280 -81.79 -19.24 71.93
N LYS A 281 -81.75 -18.86 73.22
CA LYS A 281 -80.99 -17.71 73.70
C LYS A 281 -79.49 -17.92 73.53
N THR A 282 -79.01 -19.14 73.77
CA THR A 282 -77.61 -19.51 73.51
C THR A 282 -77.28 -19.48 72.01
N CYS A 283 -78.17 -19.96 71.14
CA CYS A 283 -78.01 -19.90 69.68
C CYS A 283 -77.92 -18.44 69.21
N GLU A 284 -78.89 -17.60 69.58
CA GLU A 284 -78.91 -16.18 69.19
C GLU A 284 -77.70 -15.41 69.74
N SER A 285 -77.22 -15.74 70.94
CA SER A 285 -76.03 -15.10 71.54
C SER A 285 -74.72 -15.40 70.81
N ARG A 286 -74.69 -16.44 69.96
CA ARG A 286 -73.52 -16.85 69.18
C ARG A 286 -73.54 -16.28 67.76
N ILE A 287 -74.61 -15.62 67.35
CA ILE A 287 -74.70 -15.01 66.01
C ILE A 287 -73.69 -13.86 65.93
N SER A 288 -72.69 -14.03 65.07
CA SER A 288 -71.71 -13.00 64.75
C SER A 288 -71.80 -12.69 63.26
N PHE A 289 -71.85 -11.39 62.91
CA PHE A 289 -71.91 -10.96 61.52
C PHE A 289 -70.51 -11.04 60.89
N PRO A 290 -70.29 -11.87 59.86
CA PRO A 290 -68.97 -12.01 59.25
C PRO A 290 -68.72 -10.89 58.22
N GLU A 291 -68.55 -9.65 58.70
CA GLU A 291 -68.42 -8.44 57.87
C GLU A 291 -67.41 -8.60 56.72
N TYR A 292 -66.25 -9.19 57.00
CA TYR A 292 -65.18 -9.42 56.02
C TYR A 292 -65.65 -10.21 54.79
N GLN A 293 -66.52 -11.21 54.96
CA GLN A 293 -67.01 -12.02 53.83
C GLN A 293 -67.89 -11.21 52.88
N TYR A 294 -68.71 -10.32 53.43
CA TYR A 294 -69.59 -9.44 52.65
C TYR A 294 -68.80 -8.33 51.96
N VAL A 295 -67.80 -7.76 52.64
CA VAL A 295 -66.87 -6.78 52.04
C VAL A 295 -66.10 -7.40 50.89
N ASP A 296 -65.55 -8.61 51.06
CA ASP A 296 -64.77 -9.28 50.03
C ASP A 296 -65.62 -9.67 48.82
N SER A 297 -66.82 -10.22 49.04
CA SER A 297 -67.71 -10.58 47.95
C SER A 297 -68.19 -9.36 47.15
N GLU A 298 -68.57 -8.29 47.83
CA GLU A 298 -69.09 -7.09 47.16
C GLU A 298 -67.97 -6.31 46.46
N SER A 299 -66.79 -6.20 47.08
CA SER A 299 -65.63 -5.57 46.43
C SER A 299 -65.16 -6.36 45.21
N ALA A 300 -65.17 -7.69 45.26
CA ALA A 300 -64.88 -8.53 44.11
C ALA A 300 -65.90 -8.36 42.98
N ASN A 301 -67.19 -8.25 43.31
CA ASN A 301 -68.25 -8.03 42.33
C ASN A 301 -68.11 -6.66 41.63
N ARG A 302 -67.93 -5.58 42.42
CA ARG A 302 -67.73 -4.23 41.88
C ARG A 302 -66.46 -4.15 41.03
N TYR A 303 -65.37 -4.78 41.48
CA TYR A 303 -64.13 -4.88 40.69
C TYR A 303 -64.32 -5.64 39.37
N GLN A 304 -65.06 -6.75 39.37
CA GLN A 304 -65.32 -7.55 38.16
C GLN A 304 -66.19 -6.80 37.14
N GLN A 305 -67.12 -5.95 37.58
CA GLN A 305 -67.93 -5.13 36.68
C GLN A 305 -67.08 -4.14 35.88
N ASP A 306 -65.99 -3.64 36.47
CA ASP A 306 -65.15 -2.60 35.87
C ASP A 306 -63.82 -3.14 35.30
N ILE A 307 -63.58 -4.46 35.34
CA ILE A 307 -62.26 -5.07 35.07
C ILE A 307 -61.69 -4.74 33.70
N GLU A 308 -62.52 -4.69 32.66
CA GLU A 308 -62.07 -4.40 31.30
C GLU A 308 -61.62 -2.93 31.16
N THR A 309 -62.38 -2.00 31.74
CA THR A 309 -62.03 -0.57 31.78
C THR A 309 -60.77 -0.33 32.59
N LEU A 310 -60.64 -0.96 33.77
CA LEU A 310 -59.46 -0.86 34.62
C LEU A 310 -58.21 -1.44 33.92
N ARG A 311 -58.36 -2.57 33.22
CA ARG A 311 -57.27 -3.19 32.45
C ARG A 311 -56.83 -2.28 31.30
N ASN A 312 -57.75 -1.66 30.57
CA ASN A 312 -57.42 -0.72 29.49
C ASN A 312 -56.67 0.52 30.03
N ASN A 313 -57.14 1.11 31.13
CA ASN A 313 -56.48 2.26 31.76
C ASN A 313 -55.07 1.91 32.26
N ALA A 314 -54.91 0.76 32.94
CA ALA A 314 -53.61 0.27 33.38
C ALA A 314 -52.66 0.01 32.20
N THR A 315 -53.20 -0.52 31.09
CA THR A 315 -52.42 -0.74 29.86
C THR A 315 -51.93 0.60 29.29
N ILE A 316 -52.80 1.61 29.16
CA ILE A 316 -52.41 2.95 28.70
C ILE A 316 -51.34 3.55 29.63
N HIS A 317 -51.52 3.44 30.94
CA HIS A 317 -50.58 3.98 31.94
C HIS A 317 -49.19 3.35 31.82
N CYS A 318 -49.11 2.02 31.68
CA CYS A 318 -47.84 1.29 31.63
C CYS A 318 -47.14 1.41 30.27
N GLU A 319 -47.89 1.59 29.17
CA GLU A 319 -47.31 1.64 27.81
C GLU A 319 -46.89 3.04 27.37
N LYS A 320 -47.53 4.08 27.90
CA LYS A 320 -47.29 5.47 27.51
C LYS A 320 -45.82 5.90 27.68
N PRO A 321 -45.15 5.67 28.82
CA PRO A 321 -43.75 6.09 29.01
C PRO A 321 -42.80 5.45 27.99
N ILE A 322 -43.01 4.17 27.68
CA ILE A 322 -42.19 3.43 26.71
C ILE A 322 -42.32 4.07 25.33
N ARG A 323 -43.55 4.34 24.87
CA ARG A 323 -43.77 4.99 23.57
C ARG A 323 -43.16 6.40 23.52
N GLU A 324 -43.30 7.16 24.59
CA GLU A 324 -42.74 8.52 24.70
C GLU A 324 -41.20 8.51 24.65
N GLU A 325 -40.55 7.55 25.31
CA GLU A 325 -39.08 7.38 25.24
C GLU A 325 -38.60 7.01 23.82
N TRP A 326 -39.32 6.13 23.13
CA TRP A 326 -39.01 5.77 21.74
C TRP A 326 -39.20 6.92 20.76
N GLN A 327 -40.31 7.64 20.86
CA GLN A 327 -40.56 8.82 20.04
C GLN A 327 -39.51 9.91 20.32
N ALA A 328 -39.09 10.07 21.58
CA ALA A 328 -38.01 10.98 21.92
C ALA A 328 -36.69 10.60 21.25
N LEU A 329 -36.30 9.32 21.28
CA LEU A 329 -35.09 8.83 20.62
C LEU A 329 -35.11 9.07 19.11
N ASP A 330 -36.21 8.71 18.44
CA ASP A 330 -36.38 8.90 17.00
C ASP A 330 -36.34 10.38 16.58
N ASN A 331 -37.02 11.23 17.36
CA ASN A 331 -36.98 12.68 17.18
C ASN A 331 -35.56 13.24 17.37
N THR A 332 -34.81 12.74 18.37
CA THR A 332 -33.43 13.19 18.58
C THR A 332 -32.51 12.75 17.44
N LEU A 333 -32.61 11.50 16.96
CA LEU A 333 -31.82 11.02 15.82
C LEU A 333 -32.13 11.81 14.53
N THR A 334 -33.40 12.13 14.30
CA THR A 334 -33.83 12.97 13.19
C THR A 334 -33.27 14.39 13.31
N THR A 335 -33.38 15.00 14.50
CA THR A 335 -32.84 16.33 14.78
C THR A 335 -31.31 16.37 14.62
N MET A 336 -30.61 15.33 15.06
CA MET A 336 -29.16 15.17 14.87
C MET A 336 -28.81 15.07 13.38
N SER A 337 -29.53 14.23 12.63
CA SER A 337 -29.34 14.12 11.17
C SER A 337 -29.55 15.46 10.48
N ASP A 338 -30.63 16.18 10.79
CA ASP A 338 -30.95 17.48 10.19
C ASP A 338 -29.87 18.52 10.50
N ALA A 339 -29.38 18.55 11.73
CA ALA A 339 -28.29 19.43 12.13
C ALA A 339 -26.96 19.08 11.43
N MET A 340 -26.72 17.79 11.17
CA MET A 340 -25.55 17.31 10.45
C MET A 340 -25.60 17.63 8.95
N LEU A 341 -26.77 17.87 8.33
CA LEU A 341 -26.87 18.15 6.89
C LEU A 341 -25.98 19.33 6.44
N SER A 342 -25.97 20.41 7.22
CA SER A 342 -25.15 21.59 6.94
C SER A 342 -23.64 21.31 7.06
N ILE A 343 -23.25 20.56 8.09
CA ILE A 343 -21.86 20.16 8.30
C ILE A 343 -21.41 19.21 7.19
N LYS A 344 -22.22 18.20 6.86
CA LYS A 344 -22.01 17.28 5.73
C LYS A 344 -21.78 18.06 4.44
N ASN A 345 -22.63 19.03 4.10
CA ASN A 345 -22.47 19.82 2.88
C ASN A 345 -21.14 20.58 2.85
N SER A 346 -20.69 21.13 3.98
CA SER A 346 -19.40 21.81 4.10
C SER A 346 -18.23 20.85 3.90
N VAL A 347 -18.26 19.68 4.55
CA VAL A 347 -17.22 18.65 4.41
C VAL A 347 -17.17 18.09 2.99
N VAL A 348 -18.33 17.78 2.40
CA VAL A 348 -18.43 17.35 0.99
C VAL A 348 -17.80 18.39 0.06
N GLN A 349 -18.10 19.68 0.24
CA GLN A 349 -17.58 20.73 -0.62
C GLN A 349 -16.05 20.86 -0.51
N GLN A 350 -15.51 20.73 0.69
CA GLN A 350 -14.07 20.71 0.90
C GLN A 350 -13.44 19.52 0.19
N GLU A 351 -13.97 18.31 0.40
CA GLU A 351 -13.43 17.08 -0.19
C GLU A 351 -13.51 17.11 -1.73
N ILE A 352 -14.63 17.55 -2.30
CA ILE A 352 -14.77 17.74 -3.76
C ILE A 352 -13.69 18.69 -4.29
N THR A 353 -13.38 19.77 -3.57
CA THR A 353 -12.35 20.74 -3.98
C THR A 353 -10.97 20.09 -3.98
N GLU A 354 -10.62 19.37 -2.91
CA GLU A 354 -9.34 18.66 -2.79
C GLU A 354 -9.17 17.57 -3.85
N LEU A 355 -10.20 16.76 -4.11
CA LEU A 355 -10.17 15.74 -5.16
C LEU A 355 -10.08 16.34 -6.56
N THR A 356 -10.79 17.45 -6.81
CA THR A 356 -10.74 18.15 -8.11
C THR A 356 -9.33 18.70 -8.37
N GLN A 357 -8.67 19.24 -7.34
CA GLN A 357 -7.28 19.67 -7.44
C GLN A 357 -6.35 18.49 -7.76
N LYS A 358 -6.49 17.36 -7.06
CA LYS A 358 -5.73 16.13 -7.37
C LYS A 358 -5.98 15.63 -8.80
N MET A 359 -7.23 15.71 -9.28
CA MET A 359 -7.55 15.36 -10.67
C MET A 359 -6.83 16.26 -11.67
N GLN A 360 -6.71 17.57 -11.40
CA GLN A 360 -5.93 18.48 -12.24
C GLN A 360 -4.45 18.10 -12.27
N GLU A 361 -3.84 17.78 -11.12
CA GLU A 361 -2.44 17.32 -11.05
C GLU A 361 -2.22 16.03 -11.87
N TYR A 362 -3.13 15.06 -11.79
CA TYR A 362 -3.06 13.85 -12.61
C TYR A 362 -3.26 14.14 -14.10
N GLN A 363 -4.13 15.08 -14.45
CA GLN A 363 -4.34 15.49 -15.84
C GLN A 363 -3.10 16.20 -16.42
N GLU A 364 -2.45 17.07 -15.64
CA GLU A 364 -1.18 17.70 -16.02
C GLU A 364 -0.06 16.66 -16.16
N LYS A 365 -0.01 15.68 -15.27
CA LYS A 365 0.91 14.55 -15.38
C LYS A 365 0.68 13.74 -16.66
N LEU A 366 -0.57 13.46 -17.02
CA LEU A 366 -0.89 12.78 -18.28
C LEU A 366 -0.51 13.62 -19.51
N ASN A 367 -0.73 14.93 -19.45
CA ASN A 367 -0.35 15.84 -20.54
C ASN A 367 1.18 15.91 -20.73
N SER A 368 1.95 15.92 -19.65
CA SER A 368 3.43 15.85 -19.71
C SER A 368 3.97 14.47 -20.11
N LEU A 369 3.12 13.44 -20.06
CA LEU A 369 3.40 12.12 -20.64
C LEU A 369 2.89 12.02 -22.08
N ALA A 370 2.74 13.12 -22.83
CA ALA A 370 2.31 13.08 -24.22
C ALA A 370 3.26 12.20 -25.06
N PRO A 371 2.74 11.37 -26.00
CA PRO A 371 3.56 10.45 -26.79
C PRO A 371 4.75 11.10 -27.50
N GLU A 372 4.60 12.32 -27.99
CA GLU A 372 5.64 13.00 -28.75
C GLU A 372 6.85 13.44 -27.89
N GLU A 373 6.61 14.03 -26.72
CA GLU A 373 7.69 14.41 -25.79
C GLU A 373 8.34 13.18 -25.18
N GLN A 374 7.53 12.18 -24.83
CA GLN A 374 8.01 10.97 -24.20
C GLN A 374 8.83 10.11 -25.17
N ASN A 375 8.43 10.00 -26.43
CA ASN A 375 9.21 9.28 -27.45
C ASN A 375 10.57 9.92 -27.70
N LYS A 376 10.69 11.27 -27.61
CA LYS A 376 11.98 11.96 -27.72
C LYS A 376 12.90 11.66 -26.54
N ILE A 377 12.35 11.63 -25.32
CA ILE A 377 13.11 11.29 -24.11
C ILE A 377 13.57 9.83 -24.19
N ILE A 378 12.67 8.91 -24.55
CA ILE A 378 12.98 7.49 -24.72
C ILE A 378 14.08 7.29 -25.76
N ASP A 379 13.96 7.92 -26.94
CA ASP A 379 14.98 7.82 -27.98
C ASP A 379 16.35 8.31 -27.49
N THR A 380 16.39 9.43 -26.77
CA THR A 380 17.63 9.99 -26.22
C THR A 380 18.27 9.06 -25.20
N GLN A 381 17.47 8.50 -24.28
CA GLN A 381 17.96 7.58 -23.25
C GLN A 381 18.41 6.24 -23.85
N ALA A 382 17.64 5.69 -24.80
CA ALA A 382 17.99 4.46 -25.50
C ALA A 382 19.29 4.61 -26.32
N LYS A 383 19.49 5.75 -26.98
CA LYS A 383 20.76 6.08 -27.66
C LYS A 383 21.92 6.09 -26.68
N LEU A 384 21.78 6.80 -25.57
CA LEU A 384 22.84 6.90 -24.56
C LEU A 384 23.20 5.51 -23.97
N ALA A 385 22.20 4.66 -23.69
CA ALA A 385 22.42 3.30 -23.22
C ALA A 385 23.15 2.43 -24.26
N ALA A 386 22.74 2.53 -25.53
CA ALA A 386 23.39 1.83 -26.63
C ALA A 386 24.83 2.30 -26.86
N GLU A 387 25.08 3.61 -26.79
CA GLU A 387 26.42 4.21 -26.88
C GLU A 387 27.33 3.73 -25.73
N ASN A 388 26.82 3.70 -24.50
CA ASN A 388 27.57 3.20 -23.34
C ASN A 388 27.90 1.70 -23.48
N THR A 389 26.98 0.91 -24.01
CA THR A 389 27.19 -0.53 -24.26
C THR A 389 28.27 -0.74 -25.32
N VAL A 390 28.26 0.06 -26.40
CA VAL A 390 29.31 0.06 -27.43
C VAL A 390 30.66 0.50 -26.87
N LYS A 391 30.69 1.51 -25.98
CA LYS A 391 31.93 1.98 -25.37
C LYS A 391 32.66 0.87 -24.61
N HIS A 392 31.93 0.03 -23.87
CA HIS A 392 32.53 -1.13 -23.21
C HIS A 392 33.11 -2.15 -24.19
N TYR A 393 32.44 -2.38 -25.33
CA TYR A 393 32.98 -3.21 -26.39
C TYR A 393 34.27 -2.62 -26.98
N LEU A 394 34.29 -1.32 -27.29
CA LEU A 394 35.49 -0.65 -27.83
C LEU A 394 36.70 -0.70 -26.87
N GLN A 395 36.46 -0.68 -25.57
CA GLN A 395 37.52 -0.77 -24.56
C GLN A 395 38.09 -2.18 -24.37
N GLN A 396 37.40 -3.22 -24.83
CA GLN A 396 37.80 -4.62 -24.65
C GLN A 396 38.42 -5.24 -25.90
N TYR A 397 38.22 -4.64 -27.07
CA TYR A 397 38.63 -5.23 -28.35
C TYR A 397 39.46 -4.23 -29.17
N PRO A 398 40.80 -4.19 -28.97
CA PRO A 398 41.68 -3.44 -29.85
C PRO A 398 41.62 -3.96 -31.29
N ASP A 399 41.75 -3.05 -32.27
CA ASP A 399 41.82 -3.43 -33.69
C ASP A 399 43.27 -3.53 -34.17
N LYS A 400 44.20 -2.86 -33.48
CA LYS A 400 45.62 -2.80 -33.83
C LYS A 400 46.50 -2.87 -32.59
N GLY A 401 47.66 -3.51 -32.72
CA GLY A 401 48.72 -3.53 -31.72
C GLY A 401 50.06 -3.11 -32.33
N ILE A 402 50.78 -2.22 -31.65
CA ILE A 402 52.10 -1.75 -32.03
C ILE A 402 53.06 -2.05 -30.89
N GLU A 403 54.07 -2.87 -31.16
CA GLU A 403 55.20 -2.98 -30.26
C GLU A 403 56.19 -1.86 -30.53
N LYS A 404 56.59 -1.14 -29.49
CA LYS A 404 57.58 -0.05 -29.55
C LYS A 404 58.71 -0.35 -28.58
N ILE A 405 59.94 -0.35 -29.08
CA ILE A 405 61.14 -0.52 -28.25
C ILE A 405 62.08 0.66 -28.50
N VAL A 406 62.54 1.28 -27.41
CA VAL A 406 63.39 2.48 -27.45
C VAL A 406 64.71 2.18 -26.77
N TRP A 407 65.81 2.45 -27.48
CA TRP A 407 67.16 2.46 -26.94
C TRP A 407 67.69 3.88 -26.87
N GLU A 408 68.41 4.19 -25.80
CA GLU A 408 69.00 5.51 -25.55
C GLU A 408 70.51 5.43 -25.49
N TYR A 409 71.18 6.39 -26.13
CA TYR A 409 72.64 6.47 -26.14
C TYR A 409 73.19 7.05 -24.84
N ASN A 410 74.05 6.30 -24.15
CA ASN A 410 74.77 6.78 -22.99
C ASN A 410 76.17 7.27 -23.38
N LYS A 411 76.39 8.59 -23.26
CA LYS A 411 77.68 9.23 -23.56
C LYS A 411 78.83 8.81 -22.64
N GLY A 412 78.54 8.38 -21.42
CA GLY A 412 79.56 7.94 -20.45
C GLY A 412 80.12 6.56 -20.77
N THR A 413 79.29 5.68 -21.32
CA THR A 413 79.68 4.29 -21.68
C THR A 413 79.88 4.09 -23.18
N ASN A 414 79.63 5.11 -24.00
CA ASN A 414 79.64 5.07 -25.47
C ASN A 414 78.82 3.89 -26.03
N SER A 415 77.66 3.59 -25.43
CA SER A 415 76.80 2.47 -25.83
C SER A 415 75.33 2.83 -25.65
N TYR A 416 74.48 2.16 -26.43
CA TYR A 416 73.03 2.23 -26.25
C TYR A 416 72.59 1.31 -25.11
N PHE A 417 71.54 1.68 -24.39
CA PHE A 417 70.86 0.82 -23.44
C PHE A 417 69.36 0.82 -23.72
N LEU A 418 68.70 -0.30 -23.38
CA LEU A 418 67.25 -0.43 -23.52
C LEU A 418 66.57 0.50 -22.51
N LYS A 419 65.86 1.52 -23.01
CA LYS A 419 65.16 2.51 -22.20
C LYS A 419 63.73 2.09 -21.90
N GLU A 420 63.00 1.70 -22.94
CA GLU A 420 61.57 1.47 -22.88
C GLU A 420 61.12 0.39 -23.86
N LYS A 421 60.08 -0.34 -23.49
CA LYS A 421 59.45 -1.38 -24.30
C LYS A 421 57.96 -1.44 -23.99
N GLN A 422 57.14 -1.29 -25.02
CA GLN A 422 55.70 -1.11 -24.90
C GLN A 422 54.95 -1.91 -25.96
N LEU A 423 53.80 -2.44 -25.57
CA LEU A 423 52.73 -2.81 -26.48
C LEU A 423 51.67 -1.70 -26.40
N ILE A 424 51.45 -1.02 -27.51
CA ILE A 424 50.46 0.05 -27.67
C ILE A 424 49.28 -0.56 -28.41
N GLU A 425 48.11 -0.57 -27.79
CA GLU A 425 46.88 -1.04 -28.39
C GLU A 425 46.07 0.15 -28.87
N GLU A 426 45.63 0.12 -30.13
CA GLU A 426 44.95 1.21 -30.80
C GLU A 426 43.59 0.76 -31.33
N THR A 427 42.66 1.70 -31.34
CA THR A 427 41.40 1.58 -32.08
C THR A 427 41.65 1.71 -33.58
N LYS A 428 40.61 1.41 -34.37
CA LYS A 428 40.61 1.59 -35.83
C LYS A 428 40.94 3.04 -36.26
N ASP A 429 40.59 4.03 -35.45
CA ASP A 429 40.83 5.44 -35.73
C ASP A 429 42.19 5.95 -35.21
N GLY A 430 43.03 5.05 -34.68
CA GLY A 430 44.37 5.37 -34.16
C GLY A 430 44.37 5.94 -32.74
N GLU A 431 43.24 5.91 -32.04
CA GLU A 431 43.20 6.28 -30.62
C GLU A 431 43.80 5.16 -29.76
N VAL A 432 44.75 5.51 -28.90
CA VAL A 432 45.41 4.57 -27.98
C VAL A 432 44.44 4.20 -26.85
N ILE A 433 44.10 2.91 -26.74
CA ILE A 433 43.19 2.35 -25.74
C ILE A 433 43.95 1.73 -24.57
N SER A 434 45.17 1.24 -24.79
CA SER A 434 46.02 0.73 -23.71
C SER A 434 47.50 0.83 -24.07
N ILE A 435 48.36 0.97 -23.05
CA ILE A 435 49.82 0.86 -23.17
C ILE A 435 50.29 -0.10 -22.08
N GLN A 436 50.86 -1.23 -22.49
CA GLN A 436 51.31 -2.29 -21.61
C GLN A 436 52.83 -2.48 -21.74
N SER A 437 53.49 -2.98 -20.69
CA SER A 437 54.92 -3.31 -20.81
C SER A 437 55.10 -4.54 -21.67
N LEU A 438 56.01 -4.48 -22.64
CA LEU A 438 56.34 -5.62 -23.47
C LEU A 438 57.26 -6.59 -22.72
N ASP A 439 56.94 -7.89 -22.68
CA ASP A 439 57.89 -8.88 -22.18
C ASP A 439 58.93 -9.22 -23.27
N MET A 440 60.21 -8.96 -22.94
CA MET A 440 61.30 -9.29 -23.87
C MET A 440 61.48 -10.79 -24.02
N SER A 441 61.16 -11.57 -22.98
CA SER A 441 61.34 -13.01 -22.99
C SER A 441 60.32 -13.66 -23.94
N GLN A 442 59.06 -13.22 -23.89
CA GLN A 442 58.02 -13.56 -24.85
C GLN A 442 58.39 -13.16 -26.27
N LEU A 443 58.86 -11.93 -26.48
CA LEU A 443 59.30 -11.45 -27.81
C LEU A 443 60.39 -12.34 -28.39
N ILE A 444 61.44 -12.63 -27.60
CA ILE A 444 62.58 -13.44 -28.03
C ILE A 444 62.14 -14.87 -28.31
N ALA A 445 61.34 -15.46 -27.42
CA ALA A 445 60.81 -16.81 -27.61
C ALA A 445 59.93 -16.91 -28.87
N GLY A 446 59.07 -15.93 -29.11
CA GLY A 446 58.24 -15.84 -30.32
C GLY A 446 59.07 -15.77 -31.59
N SER A 447 60.12 -14.95 -31.59
CA SER A 447 61.06 -14.84 -32.73
C SER A 447 61.83 -16.14 -32.97
N LEU A 448 62.38 -16.76 -31.92
CA LEU A 448 63.16 -18.01 -32.04
C LEU A 448 62.29 -19.21 -32.46
N ARG A 449 61.01 -19.22 -32.06
CA ARG A 449 60.04 -20.25 -32.47
C ARG A 449 59.36 -19.96 -33.80
N ASN A 450 59.71 -18.84 -34.45
CA ASN A 450 59.13 -18.38 -35.71
C ASN A 450 57.59 -18.36 -35.69
N ILE A 451 57.01 -17.86 -34.59
CA ILE A 451 55.56 -17.69 -34.50
C ILE A 451 55.16 -16.59 -35.47
N ASP A 452 54.11 -16.85 -36.25
CA ASP A 452 53.56 -15.93 -37.24
C ASP A 452 52.09 -15.56 -36.97
N ASN A 453 51.41 -16.31 -36.09
CA ASN A 453 50.08 -16.03 -35.59
C ASN A 453 50.12 -15.19 -34.31
N VAL A 454 49.42 -14.05 -34.32
CA VAL A 454 49.36 -13.14 -33.17
C VAL A 454 48.60 -13.73 -31.99
N ASP A 455 47.57 -14.55 -32.20
CA ASP A 455 46.86 -15.18 -31.08
C ASP A 455 47.78 -16.12 -30.29
N ASP A 456 48.56 -16.94 -31.00
CA ASP A 456 49.51 -17.88 -30.39
C ASP A 456 50.66 -17.13 -29.70
N TYR A 457 51.09 -16.01 -30.28
CA TYR A 457 52.10 -15.14 -29.69
C TYR A 457 51.63 -14.48 -28.41
N MET A 458 50.40 -13.96 -28.38
CA MET A 458 49.84 -13.32 -27.18
C MET A 458 49.48 -14.32 -26.08
N ALA A 459 49.22 -15.59 -26.42
CA ALA A 459 48.92 -16.67 -25.48
C ALA A 459 50.18 -17.35 -24.88
N MET A 460 51.38 -16.84 -25.15
CA MET A 460 52.62 -17.41 -24.61
C MET A 460 52.78 -17.12 -23.11
N ASP A 461 52.18 -17.97 -22.27
CA ASP A 461 52.42 -17.97 -20.82
C ASP A 461 53.74 -18.69 -20.46
N ASP A 462 54.65 -17.93 -19.85
CA ASP A 462 55.97 -18.35 -19.33
C ASP A 462 56.94 -18.99 -20.37
N PRO A 463 57.87 -18.18 -20.94
CA PRO A 463 58.77 -18.62 -22.01
C PRO A 463 59.80 -19.68 -21.62
N PHE A 464 59.90 -20.05 -20.34
CA PHE A 464 60.83 -21.09 -19.86
C PHE A 464 60.22 -22.49 -19.74
N ARG A 465 58.92 -22.67 -20.00
CA ARG A 465 58.37 -24.02 -20.25
C ARG A 465 58.70 -24.44 -21.67
N LEU A 466 59.74 -25.27 -21.81
CA LEU A 466 59.93 -26.08 -23.02
C LEU A 466 58.79 -27.11 -23.10
N PRO A 467 58.18 -27.35 -24.28
CA PRO A 467 57.35 -28.53 -24.44
C PRO A 467 58.22 -29.78 -24.19
N PRO A 468 57.65 -30.87 -23.63
CA PRO A 468 58.40 -32.10 -23.43
C PRO A 468 58.99 -32.54 -24.78
N ILE A 469 60.31 -32.72 -24.82
CA ILE A 469 60.99 -33.29 -25.98
C ILE A 469 60.41 -34.69 -26.17
N SER A 470 59.68 -34.90 -27.27
CA SER A 470 59.38 -36.24 -27.75
C SER A 470 60.71 -36.88 -28.17
N ALA A 471 61.25 -37.74 -27.31
CA ALA A 471 62.24 -38.72 -27.75
C ALA A 471 61.59 -39.59 -28.84
N GLN A 472 62.37 -39.88 -29.88
CA GLN A 472 62.01 -40.74 -31.01
C GLN A 472 61.47 -42.12 -30.58
#